data_AF-A0A561EPA3-F1
#
_entry.id   AF-A0A561EPA3-F1
#
_cell.length_a   1.000
_cell.length_b   1.000
_cell.length_c   1.000
_cell.angle_alpha   90.00
_cell.angle_beta   90.00
_cell.angle_gamma   90.00
#
_symmetry.space_group_name_H-M   'P 1'
#
loop_
_entity.id
_entity.type
_entity.pdbx_description
1 polymer ?
#
loop_
_entity_poly.entity_id
_entity_poly.type
_entity_poly.pdbx_seq_one_letter_code
_entity_poly.pdbx_strand_id
1 'polypeptide(L)'
;MAIELPSELIWVMDLLGLNWPQVNEDKVREFADHVRKFATNIDSTHETATATIRQMAEHYQADSYQQLVERWTKMSNDHMSEIVQICGTVATLLDVAADAIVAAKLAVITELGIMAAEFIAAQAAAVATLGVAEAAEAGPSP
;
A
#
# COMPACT_ATOMS: atom_id res chain seq x y z
N MET A 1 -4.87 9.41 -4.27
CA MET A 1 -6.32 9.19 -4.04
C MET A 1 -6.53 7.69 -4.07
N ALA A 2 -7.27 7.15 -3.10
CA ALA A 2 -7.64 5.74 -3.07
C ALA A 2 -8.40 5.37 -4.34
N ILE A 3 -8.15 4.15 -4.85
CA ILE A 3 -8.89 3.65 -6.01
C ILE A 3 -10.27 3.18 -5.55
N GLU A 4 -11.28 3.83 -6.12
CA GLU A 4 -12.70 3.53 -5.94
C GLU A 4 -13.23 2.68 -7.10
N LEU A 5 -14.29 1.93 -6.84
CA LEU A 5 -14.97 1.13 -7.85
C LEU A 5 -15.69 2.04 -8.86
N PRO A 6 -15.53 1.83 -10.19
CA PRO A 6 -16.36 2.50 -11.19
C PRO A 6 -17.84 2.16 -11.02
N SER A 7 -18.73 3.15 -11.16
CA SER A 7 -20.18 2.99 -11.01
C SER A 7 -20.78 1.92 -11.92
N GLU A 8 -20.21 1.77 -13.12
CA GLU A 8 -20.62 0.78 -14.14
C GLU A 8 -20.38 -0.68 -13.72
N LEU A 9 -19.56 -0.93 -12.69
CA LEU A 9 -19.22 -2.27 -12.22
C LEU A 9 -19.89 -2.64 -10.89
N ILE A 10 -20.61 -1.70 -10.25
CA ILE A 10 -21.32 -1.94 -8.99
C ILE A 10 -22.32 -3.08 -9.15
N TRP A 11 -23.11 -3.07 -10.25
CA TRP A 11 -24.13 -4.09 -10.50
C TRP A 11 -23.54 -5.50 -10.66
N VAL A 12 -22.33 -5.60 -11.22
CA VAL A 12 -21.62 -6.87 -11.42
C VAL A 12 -21.13 -7.41 -10.07
N MET A 13 -20.60 -6.52 -9.23
CA MET A 13 -20.09 -6.87 -7.91
C MET A 13 -21.22 -7.29 -6.97
N ASP A 14 -22.36 -6.59 -7.02
CA ASP A 14 -23.60 -6.95 -6.31
C ASP A 14 -24.18 -8.29 -6.81
N LEU A 15 -24.14 -8.53 -8.12
CA LEU A 15 -24.58 -9.80 -8.72
C LEU A 15 -23.72 -10.98 -8.24
N LEU A 16 -22.41 -10.78 -8.08
CA LEU A 16 -21.50 -11.81 -7.55
C LEU A 16 -21.50 -11.89 -6.01
N GLY A 17 -22.08 -10.92 -5.31
CA GLY A 17 -22.05 -10.83 -3.85
C GLY A 17 -20.66 -10.57 -3.26
N LEU A 18 -19.76 -9.96 -4.03
CA LEU A 18 -18.39 -9.64 -3.59
C LEU A 18 -18.33 -8.25 -2.94
N ASN A 19 -17.44 -8.07 -1.97
CA ASN A 19 -17.21 -6.78 -1.31
C ASN A 19 -15.91 -6.14 -1.82
N TRP A 20 -15.94 -4.83 -2.09
CA TRP A 20 -14.77 -4.09 -2.55
C TRP A 20 -13.75 -3.88 -1.41
N PRO A 21 -12.46 -4.18 -1.64
CA PRO A 21 -11.44 -3.96 -0.61
C PRO A 21 -11.28 -2.48 -0.26
N GLN A 22 -11.49 -2.16 1.02
CA GLN A 22 -11.44 -0.80 1.58
C GLN A 22 -10.03 -0.32 1.95
N VAL A 23 -8.98 -1.07 1.60
CA VAL A 23 -7.60 -0.65 1.83
C VAL A 23 -7.34 0.63 1.03
N ASN A 24 -6.78 1.64 1.69
CA ASN A 24 -6.39 2.91 1.07
C ASN A 24 -4.86 2.92 0.87
N GLU A 25 -4.44 2.91 -0.38
CA GLU A 25 -3.03 2.85 -0.77
C GLU A 25 -2.29 4.14 -0.44
N ASP A 26 -2.98 5.28 -0.46
CA ASP A 26 -2.41 6.54 -0.01
C ASP A 26 -2.10 6.50 1.50
N LYS A 27 -2.91 5.82 2.31
CA LYS A 27 -2.65 5.67 3.74
C LYS A 27 -1.44 4.78 4.02
N VAL A 28 -1.20 3.79 3.16
CA VAL A 28 0.02 2.97 3.23
C VAL A 28 1.25 3.82 2.89
N ARG A 29 1.17 4.66 1.84
CA ARG A 29 2.24 5.62 1.49
C ARG A 29 2.47 6.68 2.57
N GLU A 30 1.39 7.21 3.15
CA GLU A 30 1.46 8.17 4.27
C GLU A 30 2.17 7.55 5.48
N PHE A 31 1.92 6.26 5.75
CA PHE A 31 2.63 5.55 6.81
C PHE A 31 4.12 5.36 6.48
N ALA A 32 4.47 5.05 5.22
CA ALA A 32 5.86 5.00 4.77
C ALA A 32 6.60 6.32 5.05
N ASP A 33 5.95 7.45 4.76
CA ASP A 33 6.50 8.79 5.04
C ASP A 33 6.66 9.07 6.53
N HIS A 34 5.75 8.59 7.38
CA HIS A 34 5.91 8.68 8.83
C HIS A 34 7.10 7.87 9.33
N VAL A 35 7.35 6.68 8.77
CA VAL A 35 8.53 5.86 9.11
C VAL A 35 9.83 6.58 8.71
N ARG A 36 9.87 7.22 7.53
CA ARG A 36 11.02 8.03 7.11
C ARG A 36 11.27 9.21 8.05
N LYS A 37 10.21 9.97 8.37
CA LYS A 37 10.30 11.11 9.31
C LYS A 37 10.79 10.66 10.69
N PHE A 38 10.31 9.53 11.17
CA PHE A 38 10.75 8.94 12.43
C PHE A 38 12.27 8.66 12.41
N ALA A 39 12.77 8.03 11.35
CA ALA A 39 14.20 7.76 11.18
C ALA A 39 15.03 9.05 11.19
N THR A 40 14.63 10.06 10.41
CA THR A 40 15.31 11.36 10.35
C THR A 40 15.32 12.08 11.70
N ASN A 41 14.20 12.05 12.43
CA ASN A 41 14.12 12.69 13.73
C ASN A 41 15.05 12.01 14.75
N ILE A 42 15.12 10.68 14.74
CA ILE A 42 16.05 9.93 15.57
C ILE A 42 17.51 10.29 15.26
N ASP A 43 17.87 10.31 13.98
CA ASP A 43 19.22 10.63 13.52
C ASP A 43 19.64 12.04 13.93
N SER A 44 18.77 13.04 13.69
CA SER A 44 19.04 14.42 14.12
C SER A 44 19.17 14.59 15.65
N THR A 45 18.38 13.84 16.41
CA THR A 45 18.45 13.85 17.89
C THR A 45 19.77 13.25 18.36
N HIS A 46 20.21 12.18 17.70
CA HIS A 46 21.47 11.52 17.96
C HIS A 46 22.68 12.39 17.62
N GLU A 47 22.67 13.07 16.48
CA GLU A 47 23.70 14.05 16.11
C GLU A 47 23.80 15.19 17.12
N THR A 48 22.64 15.73 17.53
CA THR A 48 22.58 16.80 18.54
C THR A 48 23.17 16.36 19.87
N ALA A 49 22.78 15.18 20.36
CA ALA A 49 23.32 14.62 21.60
C ALA A 49 24.83 14.35 21.50
N THR A 50 25.30 13.83 20.35
CA THR A 50 26.73 13.63 20.08
C THR A 50 27.51 14.94 20.14
N ALA A 51 26.97 16.02 19.55
CA ALA A 51 27.58 17.34 19.59
C ALA A 51 27.65 17.89 21.02
N THR A 52 26.57 17.75 21.81
CA THR A 52 26.54 18.17 23.21
C THR A 52 27.58 17.42 24.06
N ILE A 53 27.69 16.11 23.89
CA ILE A 53 28.69 15.30 24.60
C ILE A 53 30.12 15.73 24.22
N ARG A 54 30.38 16.07 22.96
CA ARG A 54 31.68 16.59 22.54
C ARG A 54 31.99 17.97 23.13
N GLN A 55 31.01 18.88 23.18
CA GLN A 55 31.18 20.19 23.80
C GLN A 55 31.46 20.10 25.31
N MET A 56 30.92 19.10 26.00
CA MET A 56 31.25 18.87 27.42
C MET A 56 32.74 18.61 27.66
N ALA A 57 33.50 18.10 26.68
CA ALA A 57 34.95 17.91 26.78
C ALA A 57 35.71 19.21 27.06
N GLU A 58 35.17 20.34 26.59
CA GLU A 58 35.81 21.65 26.69
C GLU A 58 35.84 22.16 28.14
N HIS A 59 34.92 21.68 28.97
CA HIS A 59 34.76 22.13 30.36
C HIS A 59 34.98 21.03 31.40
N TYR A 60 34.93 19.75 31.00
CA TYR A 60 34.96 18.61 31.93
C TYR A 60 35.89 17.50 31.42
N GLN A 61 37.03 17.32 32.08
CA GLN A 61 38.05 16.32 31.74
C GLN A 61 38.32 15.39 32.94
N ALA A 62 37.28 14.69 33.39
CA ALA A 62 37.38 13.67 34.44
C ALA A 62 37.23 12.26 33.84
N ASP A 63 37.68 11.23 34.54
CA ASP A 63 37.53 9.82 34.13
C ASP A 63 36.07 9.45 33.81
N SER A 64 35.10 10.09 34.50
CA SER A 64 33.68 9.92 34.25
C SER A 64 33.24 10.42 32.86
N TYR A 65 33.88 11.48 32.33
CA TYR A 65 33.63 11.99 30.99
C TYR A 65 34.12 11.00 29.92
N GLN A 66 35.33 10.45 30.10
CA GLN A 66 35.86 9.44 29.17
C GLN A 66 34.96 8.20 29.11
N GLN A 67 34.46 7.73 30.26
CA GLN A 67 33.50 6.61 30.29
C GLN A 67 32.17 6.96 29.60
N LEU A 68 31.66 8.19 29.76
CA LEU A 68 30.46 8.65 29.06
C LEU A 68 30.67 8.63 27.55
N VAL A 69 31.79 9.16 27.06
CA VAL A 69 32.12 9.19 25.63
C VAL A 69 32.25 7.77 25.08
N GLU A 70 32.98 6.88 25.75
CA GLU A 70 33.10 5.48 25.31
C GLU A 70 31.74 4.79 25.21
N ARG A 71 30.89 4.94 26.24
CA ARG A 71 29.54 4.35 26.26
C ARG A 71 28.66 4.93 25.16
N TRP A 72 28.72 6.24 24.96
CA TRP A 72 27.98 6.92 23.90
C TRP A 72 28.42 6.46 22.52
N THR A 73 29.72 6.46 22.24
CA THR A 73 30.27 6.04 20.94
C THR A 73 29.92 4.58 20.62
N LYS A 74 30.01 3.68 21.61
CA LYS A 74 29.61 2.29 21.41
C LYS A 74 28.13 2.16 21.02
N MET A 75 27.24 2.78 21.80
CA MET A 75 25.79 2.74 21.52
C MET A 75 25.43 3.42 20.19
N SER A 76 26.12 4.50 19.85
CA SER A 76 25.94 5.25 18.60
C SER A 76 26.28 4.40 17.39
N ASN A 77 27.44 3.74 17.41
CA ASN A 77 27.95 2.95 16.30
C ASN A 77 27.15 1.66 16.10
N ASP A 78 26.76 1.00 17.19
CA ASP A 78 26.14 -0.33 17.11
C ASP A 78 24.66 -0.27 16.69
N HIS A 79 23.92 0.78 17.06
CA HIS A 79 22.45 0.75 16.97
C HIS A 79 21.83 1.86 16.12
N MET A 80 22.46 3.02 16.02
CA MET A 80 21.77 4.17 15.41
C MET A 80 21.69 4.07 13.89
N SER A 81 22.79 3.71 13.24
CA SER A 81 22.83 3.47 11.79
C SER A 81 21.90 2.32 11.38
N GLU A 82 21.80 1.28 12.21
CA GLU A 82 20.95 0.12 11.92
C GLU A 82 19.46 0.50 11.97
N ILE A 83 19.04 1.28 12.97
CA ILE A 83 17.65 1.75 13.09
C ILE A 83 17.25 2.59 11.88
N VAL A 84 18.10 3.53 11.44
CA VAL A 84 17.82 4.37 10.27
C VAL A 84 17.69 3.52 9.01
N GLN A 85 18.59 2.54 8.83
CA GLN A 85 18.57 1.63 7.67
C GLN A 85 17.33 0.73 7.64
N ILE A 86 16.95 0.17 8.79
CA ILE A 86 15.74 -0.66 8.92
C ILE A 86 14.50 0.18 8.62
N CYS A 87 14.40 1.39 9.18
CA CYS A 87 13.28 2.29 8.91
C CYS A 87 13.18 2.63 7.42
N GLY A 88 14.31 2.90 6.76
CA GLY A 88 14.35 3.12 5.31
C GLY A 88 13.83 1.91 4.53
N THR A 89 14.26 0.71 4.91
CA THR A 89 13.83 -0.56 4.28
C THR A 89 12.33 -0.79 4.46
N VAL A 90 11.82 -0.57 5.67
CA VAL A 90 10.38 -0.70 5.97
C VAL A 90 9.56 0.30 5.18
N ALA A 91 10.00 1.56 5.08
CA ALA A 91 9.32 2.56 4.28
C ALA A 91 9.26 2.17 2.79
N THR A 92 10.36 1.64 2.24
CA THR A 92 10.37 1.13 0.85
C THR A 92 9.42 -0.05 0.67
N LEU A 93 9.38 -0.99 1.61
CA LEU A 93 8.44 -2.13 1.54
C LEU A 93 6.98 -1.68 1.59
N LEU A 94 6.68 -0.65 2.38
CA LEU A 94 5.34 -0.06 2.43
C LEU A 94 4.94 0.56 1.09
N ASP A 95 5.85 1.27 0.41
CA ASP A 95 5.56 1.80 -0.93
C ASP A 95 5.30 0.70 -1.94
N VAL A 96 6.13 -0.36 -1.94
CA VAL A 96 5.93 -1.53 -2.82
C VAL A 96 4.59 -2.21 -2.53
N ALA A 97 4.22 -2.34 -1.26
CA ALA A 97 2.93 -2.88 -0.87
C ALA A 97 1.77 -2.01 -1.38
N ALA A 98 1.88 -0.68 -1.27
CA ALA A 98 0.89 0.25 -1.80
C ALA A 98 0.71 0.09 -3.32
N ASP A 99 1.81 -0.03 -4.07
CA ASP A 99 1.77 -0.26 -5.52
C ASP A 99 1.16 -1.61 -5.89
N ALA A 100 1.46 -2.66 -5.11
CA ALA A 100 0.83 -3.98 -5.30
C ALA A 100 -0.69 -3.93 -5.07
N ILE A 101 -1.15 -3.18 -4.07
CA ILE A 101 -2.59 -3.01 -3.82
C ILE A 101 -3.25 -2.27 -4.99
N VAL A 102 -2.63 -1.19 -5.49
CA VAL A 102 -3.12 -0.47 -6.67
C VAL A 102 -3.25 -1.41 -7.87
N ALA A 103 -2.21 -2.20 -8.15
CA ALA A 103 -2.20 -3.15 -9.26
C ALA A 103 -3.32 -4.21 -9.11
N ALA A 104 -3.50 -4.75 -7.91
CA ALA A 104 -4.55 -5.73 -7.64
C ALA A 104 -5.95 -5.15 -7.87
N LYS A 105 -6.22 -3.93 -7.39
CA LYS A 105 -7.52 -3.26 -7.61
C LYS A 105 -7.80 -3.00 -9.08
N LEU A 106 -6.80 -2.57 -9.84
CA LEU A 106 -6.93 -2.36 -11.28
C LEU A 106 -7.20 -3.67 -12.04
N ALA A 107 -6.54 -4.77 -11.65
CA ALA A 107 -6.79 -6.08 -12.21
C ALA A 107 -8.25 -6.52 -11.98
N VAL A 108 -8.74 -6.38 -10.74
CA VAL A 108 -10.14 -6.70 -10.39
C VAL A 108 -11.14 -5.86 -11.19
N ILE A 109 -10.91 -4.55 -11.33
CA ILE A 109 -11.75 -3.67 -12.15
C ILE A 109 -11.78 -4.15 -13.62
N THR A 110 -10.63 -4.57 -14.14
CA THR A 110 -10.52 -5.05 -15.53
C THR A 110 -11.30 -6.35 -15.73
N GLU A 111 -11.12 -7.33 -14.83
CA GLU A 111 -11.83 -8.61 -14.89
C GLU A 111 -13.35 -8.44 -14.74
N LEU A 112 -13.78 -7.59 -13.79
CA LEU A 112 -15.19 -7.24 -13.63
C LEU A 112 -15.76 -6.61 -14.91
N GLY A 113 -15.01 -5.74 -15.58
CA GLY A 113 -15.44 -5.12 -16.84
C GLY A 113 -15.57 -6.11 -18.00
N ILE A 114 -14.64 -7.06 -18.12
CA ILE A 114 -14.71 -8.12 -19.13
C ILE A 114 -15.94 -8.98 -18.88
N MET A 115 -16.13 -9.45 -17.64
CA MET A 115 -17.26 -10.29 -17.30
C MET A 115 -18.60 -9.57 -17.47
N ALA A 116 -18.66 -8.26 -17.18
CA ALA A 116 -19.85 -7.43 -17.46
C ALA A 116 -20.23 -7.47 -18.94
N ALA A 117 -19.25 -7.30 -19.83
CA ALA A 117 -19.46 -7.31 -21.27
C ALA A 117 -19.89 -8.68 -21.78
N GLU A 118 -19.26 -9.75 -21.28
CA GLU A 118 -19.63 -11.14 -21.60
C GLU A 118 -21.05 -11.47 -21.16
N PHE A 119 -21.45 -11.02 -19.96
CA PHE A 119 -22.80 -11.24 -19.46
C PHE A 119 -23.86 -10.53 -20.33
N ILE A 120 -23.62 -9.27 -20.71
CA ILE A 120 -24.51 -8.53 -21.62
C ILE A 120 -24.60 -9.23 -22.99
N ALA A 121 -23.47 -9.68 -23.53
CA ALA A 121 -23.43 -10.40 -24.80
C ALA A 121 -24.18 -11.74 -24.71
N ALA A 122 -24.02 -12.49 -23.62
CA ALA A 122 -24.72 -13.74 -23.39
C ALA A 122 -26.23 -13.53 -23.28
N GLN A 123 -26.69 -12.49 -22.58
CA GLN A 123 -28.11 -12.16 -22.49
C GLN A 123 -28.69 -11.71 -23.83
N ALA A 124 -27.94 -10.94 -24.63
CA ALA A 124 -28.36 -10.57 -25.99
C ALA A 124 -28.51 -11.81 -26.89
N ALA A 125 -27.57 -12.76 -26.81
CA ALA A 125 -27.64 -14.02 -27.54
C ALA A 125 -28.77 -14.94 -27.03
N ALA A 126 -29.03 -14.97 -25.72
CA ALA A 126 -30.13 -15.72 -25.13
C ALA A 126 -31.50 -15.20 -25.60
N VAL A 127 -31.68 -13.88 -25.63
CA VAL A 127 -32.91 -13.27 -26.19
C VAL A 127 -33.06 -13.58 -27.68
N ALA A 128 -31.97 -13.49 -28.44
CA ALA A 128 -32.00 -13.82 -29.87
C ALA A 128 -32.34 -15.31 -30.11
N THR A 129 -31.76 -16.23 -29.33
CA THR A 129 -32.02 -17.67 -29.48
C THR A 129 -33.42 -18.07 -29.01
N LEU A 130 -33.92 -17.50 -27.91
CA LEU A 130 -35.30 -17.72 -27.46
C LEU A 130 -36.32 -17.13 -28.45
N GLY A 131 -36.03 -15.98 -29.07
CA GLY A 131 -36.87 -15.40 -30.13
C GLY A 131 -36.86 -16.22 -31.42
N VAL A 132 -35.72 -16.81 -31.79
CA VAL A 132 -35.63 -17.75 -32.93
C VAL A 132 -36.35 -19.07 -32.63
N ALA A 133 -36.28 -19.57 -31.40
CA ALA A 133 -36.99 -20.78 -30.99
C ALA A 133 -38.52 -20.58 -30.98
N GLU A 134 -39.01 -19.45 -30.47
CA GLU A 134 -40.44 -19.11 -30.50
C GLU A 134 -40.96 -18.90 -31.93
N ALA A 135 -40.19 -18.22 -32.79
CA ALA A 135 -40.53 -18.08 -34.21
C ALA A 135 -40.53 -19.41 -34.98
N ALA A 136 -39.68 -20.38 -34.60
CA ALA A 136 -39.67 -21.72 -35.18
C ALA A 136 -40.86 -22.58 -34.72
N GLU A 137 -41.33 -22.38 -33.48
CA GLU A 137 -42.52 -23.06 -32.94
C GLU A 137 -43.84 -22.47 -33.47
N ALA A 138 -43.86 -21.18 -33.84
CA ALA A 138 -45.01 -20.51 -34.46
C ALA A 138 -45.14 -20.72 -35.99
N GLY A 139 -44.19 -21.43 -36.61
CA GLY A 139 -44.25 -21.79 -38.03
C GLY A 139 -45.28 -22.90 -38.32
N PRO A 140 -45.95 -22.92 -39.49
CA PRO A 140 -47.06 -23.83 -39.73
C PRO A 140 -46.61 -25.29 -39.70
N SER A 141 -47.20 -26.08 -38.80
CA SER A 141 -47.12 -27.55 -38.84
C SER A 141 -47.76 -28.05 -40.15
N PRO A 142 -47.13 -28.99 -40.89
CA PRO A 142 -47.72 -29.61 -42.07
C PRO A 142 -48.98 -30.43 -41.76
#